data_AF-A0A6B3SJH3-F1
#
_entry.id   AF-A0A6B3SJH3-F1
#
_cell.length_a   1.000
_cell.length_b   1.000
_cell.length_c   1.000
_cell.angle_alpha   90.00
_cell.angle_beta   90.00
_cell.angle_gamma   90.00
#
_symmetry.space_group_name_H-M   'P 1'
#
loop_
_entity.id
_entity.type
_entity.pdbx_description
1 polymer ?
#
loop_
_entity_poly.entity_id
_entity_poly.type
_entity_poly.pdbx_seq_one_letter_code
_entity_poly.pdbx_strand_id
1 'polypeptide(L)'
;MQTATPVSMPDAVREMLRDVAKKVDEAIRLAPGEQVKSRFGDALDAAIAARNRLIALARDVDGDEKAAACLPAVNALLSMMSSIEYPLEGLHLQRMQTVRQELQRLAA
;
A
#
# COMPACT_ATOMS: atom_id res chain seq x y z
N MET A 1 12.58 7.19 -27.86
CA MET A 1 12.55 6.77 -26.45
C MET A 1 11.17 7.14 -25.92
N GLN A 2 10.29 6.17 -25.67
CA GLN A 2 8.97 6.44 -25.10
C GLN A 2 9.16 6.75 -23.61
N THR A 3 8.93 8.00 -23.22
CA THR A 3 8.82 8.40 -21.83
C THR A 3 7.58 7.72 -21.26
N ALA A 4 7.73 6.77 -20.34
CA ALA A 4 6.61 6.19 -19.62
C ALA A 4 5.84 7.33 -18.95
N THR A 5 4.63 7.60 -19.44
CA THR A 5 3.73 8.57 -18.81
C THR A 5 3.54 8.12 -17.36
N PRO A 6 3.78 8.98 -16.36
CA PRO A 6 3.56 8.60 -14.97
C PRO A 6 2.09 8.20 -14.84
N VAL A 7 1.86 6.93 -14.48
CA VAL A 7 0.52 6.42 -14.20
C VAL A 7 0.00 7.22 -13.02
N SER A 8 -0.91 8.15 -13.28
CA SER A 8 -1.44 9.05 -12.27
C SER A 8 -2.52 8.32 -11.48
N MET A 9 -2.25 8.03 -10.21
CA MET A 9 -3.19 7.41 -9.29
C MET A 9 -4.47 8.26 -9.16
N PRO A 10 -5.69 7.67 -9.19
CA PRO A 10 -6.91 8.40 -8.88
C PRO A 10 -6.81 9.07 -7.50
N ASP A 11 -7.20 10.35 -7.38
CA ASP A 11 -6.95 11.16 -6.17
C ASP A 11 -7.53 10.52 -4.90
N ALA A 12 -8.75 9.94 -4.98
CA ALA A 12 -9.36 9.24 -3.85
C ALA A 12 -8.52 8.04 -3.38
N VAL A 13 -7.92 7.29 -4.31
CA VAL A 13 -7.04 6.16 -3.98
C VAL A 13 -5.69 6.67 -3.46
N ARG A 14 -5.20 7.78 -4.01
CA ARG A 14 -3.96 8.42 -3.56
C ARG A 14 -4.03 8.74 -2.06
N GLU A 15 -5.11 9.36 -1.60
CA GLU A 15 -5.30 9.64 -0.17
C GLU A 15 -5.41 8.38 0.68
N MET A 16 -6.07 7.33 0.18
CA MET A 16 -6.10 6.03 0.87
C MET A 16 -4.70 5.43 1.02
N LEU A 17 -3.87 5.48 -0.02
CA LEU A 17 -2.49 4.98 0.04
C LEU A 17 -1.60 5.81 0.98
N ARG A 18 -1.84 7.13 1.09
CA ARG A 18 -1.17 7.96 2.12
C ARG A 18 -1.54 7.51 3.53
N ASP A 19 -2.81 7.20 3.77
CA ASP A 19 -3.27 6.70 5.07
C ASP A 19 -2.64 5.33 5.40
N VAL A 20 -2.55 4.43 4.41
CA VAL A 20 -1.83 3.15 4.57
C VAL A 20 -0.35 3.39 4.90
N ALA A 21 0.34 4.27 4.16
CA ALA A 21 1.74 4.59 4.43
C ALA A 21 1.95 5.12 5.86
N LYS A 22 1.04 5.98 6.34
CA LYS A 22 1.07 6.50 7.71
C LYS A 22 0.92 5.38 8.73
N LYS A 23 -0.05 4.48 8.55
CA LYS A 23 -0.27 3.34 9.46
C LYS A 23 0.91 2.36 9.49
N VAL A 24 1.51 2.09 8.33
CA VAL A 24 2.74 1.29 8.24
C VAL A 24 3.90 1.97 8.98
N ASP A 25 4.05 3.28 8.83
CA ASP A 25 5.09 4.05 9.54
C ASP A 25 4.88 4.02 11.07
N GLU A 26 3.63 4.14 11.53
CA GLU A 26 3.27 3.99 12.95
C GLU A 26 3.61 2.58 13.48
N ALA A 27 3.29 1.53 12.72
CA ALA A 27 3.65 0.15 13.09
C ALA A 27 5.17 -0.07 13.15
N ILE A 28 5.93 0.48 12.20
CA ILE A 28 7.40 0.44 12.19
C ILE A 28 7.99 1.13 13.43
N ARG A 29 7.47 2.29 13.83
CA ARG A 29 7.97 3.04 15.01
C ARG A 29 7.73 2.31 16.33
N LEU A 30 6.72 1.46 16.39
CA LEU A 30 6.39 0.68 17.57
C LEU A 30 7.19 -0.63 17.66
N ALA A 31 7.95 -0.99 16.63
CA ALA A 31 8.70 -2.24 16.60
C ALA A 31 9.88 -2.26 17.58
N PRO A 32 10.14 -3.41 18.24
CA PRO A 32 9.45 -4.70 18.13
C PRO A 32 8.27 -4.88 19.11
N GLY A 33 7.71 -3.80 19.66
CA GLY A 33 6.69 -3.84 20.72
C GLY A 33 5.41 -4.60 20.38
N GLU A 34 4.69 -5.05 21.41
CA GLU A 34 3.50 -5.91 21.29
C GLU A 34 2.36 -5.27 20.46
N GLN A 35 2.31 -3.93 20.39
CA GLN A 35 1.27 -3.20 19.65
C GLN A 35 1.45 -3.25 18.14
N VAL A 36 2.61 -3.68 17.62
CA VAL A 36 2.91 -3.68 16.18
C VAL A 36 1.90 -4.53 15.41
N LYS A 37 1.52 -5.70 15.93
CA LYS A 37 0.57 -6.61 15.26
C LYS A 37 -0.80 -5.97 15.06
N SER A 38 -1.30 -5.26 16.07
CA SER A 38 -2.58 -4.55 15.98
C SER A 38 -2.52 -3.41 14.96
N ARG A 39 -1.48 -2.57 15.05
CA ARG A 39 -1.32 -1.41 14.15
C ARG A 39 -1.08 -1.82 12.70
N PHE A 40 -0.37 -2.91 12.51
CA PHE A 40 -0.17 -3.46 11.19
C PHE A 40 -1.44 -4.10 10.62
N GLY A 41 -2.28 -4.71 11.47
CA GLY A 41 -3.63 -5.12 11.10
C GLY A 41 -4.45 -3.95 10.52
N ASP A 42 -4.48 -2.81 11.22
CA ASP A 42 -5.15 -1.60 10.73
C ASP A 42 -4.59 -1.12 9.39
N ALA A 43 -3.26 -1.22 9.19
CA ALA A 43 -2.60 -0.87 7.94
C ALA A 43 -2.99 -1.82 6.79
N LEU A 44 -3.08 -3.12 7.07
CA LEU A 44 -3.47 -4.14 6.10
C LEU A 44 -4.92 -3.96 5.66
N ASP A 45 -5.84 -3.72 6.60
CA ASP A 45 -7.25 -3.47 6.29
C ASP A 45 -7.43 -2.22 5.42
N ALA A 46 -6.69 -1.14 5.72
CA ALA A 46 -6.68 0.07 4.89
C ALA A 46 -6.12 -0.21 3.48
N ALA A 47 -5.08 -1.04 3.35
CA ALA A 47 -4.52 -1.43 2.06
C ALA A 47 -5.51 -2.27 1.23
N ILE A 48 -6.25 -3.17 1.88
CA ILE A 48 -7.33 -3.96 1.26
C ILE A 48 -8.43 -3.02 0.76
N ALA A 49 -8.82 -2.02 1.55
CA ALA A 49 -9.81 -1.02 1.14
C ALA A 49 -9.36 -0.23 -0.09
N ALA A 50 -8.11 0.24 -0.12
CA ALA A 50 -7.54 0.96 -1.26
C ALA A 50 -7.53 0.10 -2.54
N ARG A 51 -7.14 -1.17 -2.41
CA ARG A 51 -7.15 -2.16 -3.50
C ARG A 51 -8.57 -2.43 -4.02
N ASN A 52 -9.55 -2.59 -3.13
CA ASN A 52 -10.94 -2.79 -3.53
C ASN A 52 -11.51 -1.56 -4.24
N ARG A 53 -11.13 -0.35 -3.82
CA ARG A 53 -11.50 0.89 -4.52
C ARG A 53 -10.92 0.94 -5.93
N LEU A 54 -9.64 0.56 -6.11
CA LEU A 54 -9.04 0.45 -7.43
C LEU A 54 -9.74 -0.58 -8.32
N ILE A 55 -10.11 -1.74 -7.77
CA ILE A 55 -10.86 -2.76 -8.52
C ILE A 55 -12.21 -2.21 -8.97
N ALA A 56 -12.91 -1.47 -8.10
CA ALA A 56 -14.20 -0.88 -8.43
C ALA A 56 -14.06 0.15 -9.57
N LEU A 57 -13.05 1.03 -9.50
CA LEU A 57 -12.78 2.04 -10.54
C LEU A 57 -12.38 1.41 -11.88
N ALA A 58 -11.57 0.35 -11.84
CA ALA A 58 -11.15 -0.37 -13.05
C ALA A 58 -12.28 -1.19 -13.71
N ARG A 59 -13.36 -1.50 -12.97
CA ARG A 59 -14.51 -2.29 -13.45
C ARG A 59 -15.73 -1.44 -13.83
N ASP A 60 -15.67 -0.12 -13.61
CA ASP A 60 -16.77 0.77 -13.97
C ASP A 60 -16.99 0.79 -15.50
N VAL A 61 -18.16 1.23 -15.95
CA VAL A 61 -18.61 1.13 -17.36
C VAL A 61 -17.65 1.80 -18.35
N ASP A 62 -16.93 2.83 -17.89
CA ASP A 62 -15.90 3.54 -18.66
C ASP A 62 -14.46 3.22 -18.22
N GLY A 63 -14.28 2.19 -17.38
CA GLY A 63 -13.03 1.59 -16.93
C GLY A 63 -11.85 2.56 -16.76
N ASP A 64 -11.56 3.00 -15.53
CA ASP A 64 -10.41 3.87 -15.31
C ASP A 64 -9.10 3.11 -15.60
N GLU A 65 -8.52 3.33 -16.79
CA GLU A 65 -7.27 2.72 -17.24
C GLU A 65 -6.12 3.00 -16.26
N LYS A 66 -6.14 4.15 -15.57
CA LYS A 66 -5.14 4.49 -14.56
C LYS A 66 -5.33 3.64 -13.31
N ALA A 67 -6.57 3.41 -12.90
CA ALA A 67 -6.87 2.48 -11.80
C ALA A 67 -6.40 1.06 -12.15
N ALA A 68 -6.67 0.60 -13.39
CA ALA A 68 -6.23 -0.71 -13.86
C ALA A 68 -4.69 -0.83 -13.89
N ALA A 69 -3.98 0.20 -14.33
CA ALA A 69 -2.52 0.24 -14.35
C ALA A 69 -1.87 0.25 -12.95
N CYS A 70 -2.56 0.81 -11.95
CA CYS A 70 -2.08 0.84 -10.56
C CYS A 70 -2.32 -0.47 -9.79
N LEU A 71 -3.29 -1.30 -10.20
CA LEU A 71 -3.67 -2.53 -9.50
C LEU A 71 -2.52 -3.53 -9.28
N PRO A 72 -1.64 -3.81 -10.26
CA PRO A 72 -0.52 -4.74 -10.06
C PRO A 72 0.44 -4.27 -8.95
N ALA A 73 0.74 -2.97 -8.91
CA ALA A 73 1.63 -2.40 -7.91
C ALA A 73 1.02 -2.50 -6.50
N VAL A 74 -0.26 -2.13 -6.34
CA VAL A 74 -0.95 -2.23 -5.04
C VAL A 74 -1.12 -3.69 -4.60
N ASN A 75 -1.39 -4.62 -5.51
CA ASN A 75 -1.44 -6.06 -5.19
C ASN A 75 -0.09 -6.60 -4.72
N ALA A 76 1.02 -6.17 -5.34
CA ALA A 76 2.36 -6.58 -4.90
C ALA A 76 2.67 -6.08 -3.49
N LEU A 77 2.31 -4.82 -3.17
CA LEU A 77 2.45 -4.27 -1.82
C LEU A 77 1.61 -5.04 -0.80
N LEU A 78 0.35 -5.34 -1.13
CA LEU A 78 -0.53 -6.11 -0.26
C LEU A 78 0.01 -7.52 0.00
N SER A 79 0.56 -8.18 -1.01
CA SER A 79 1.22 -9.48 -0.87
C SER A 79 2.39 -9.43 0.11
N MET A 80 3.26 -8.42 -0.01
CA MET A 80 4.36 -8.20 0.93
C MET A 80 3.88 -7.89 2.35
N MET A 81 2.82 -7.11 2.50
CA MET A 81 2.24 -6.82 3.81
C MET A 81 1.62 -8.07 4.45
N SER A 82 0.85 -8.85 3.69
CA SER A 82 0.15 -10.04 4.20
C SER A 82 1.08 -11.19 4.61
N SER A 83 2.32 -11.19 4.12
CA SER A 83 3.35 -12.20 4.41
C SER A 83 4.31 -11.79 5.53
N ILE A 84 3.98 -10.74 6.29
CA ILE A 84 4.81 -10.29 7.41
C ILE A 84 4.77 -11.29 8.57
N GLU A 85 5.92 -11.50 9.22
CA GLU A 85 6.03 -12.29 10.44
C GLU A 85 6.44 -11.37 11.60
N TYR A 86 6.09 -11.75 12.83
CA TYR A 86 6.38 -11.00 14.04
C TYR A 86 7.35 -11.78 14.93
N PRO A 87 8.24 -11.10 15.68
CA PRO A 87 8.37 -9.65 15.84
C PRO A 87 8.91 -8.95 14.58
N LEU A 88 8.54 -7.68 14.39
CA LEU A 88 8.94 -6.90 13.21
C LEU A 88 10.40 -6.46 13.34
N GLU A 89 11.32 -7.36 13.02
CA GLU A 89 12.76 -7.17 13.16
C GLU A 89 13.52 -7.63 11.91
N GLY A 90 14.79 -7.21 11.82
CA GLY A 90 15.70 -7.61 10.75
C GLY A 90 15.09 -7.47 9.35
N LEU A 91 14.98 -8.61 8.64
CA LEU A 91 14.44 -8.66 7.28
C LEU A 91 12.98 -8.21 7.19
N HIS A 92 12.15 -8.51 8.19
CA HIS A 92 10.73 -8.14 8.19
C HIS A 92 10.57 -6.62 8.33
N LEU A 93 11.37 -6.00 9.20
CA LEU A 93 11.42 -4.54 9.35
C LEU A 93 11.88 -3.85 8.04
N GLN A 94 12.94 -4.37 7.41
CA GLN A 94 13.41 -3.84 6.12
C GLN A 94 12.33 -3.95 5.03
N ARG A 95 11.62 -5.08 4.95
CA ARG A 95 10.51 -5.25 4.01
C ARG A 95 9.40 -4.22 4.24
N MET A 96 9.06 -3.91 5.49
CA MET A 96 8.04 -2.90 5.80
C MET A 96 8.50 -1.48 5.47
N GLN A 97 9.79 -1.18 5.64
CA GLN A 97 10.36 0.08 5.18
C GLN A 97 10.25 0.22 3.65
N THR A 98 10.51 -0.85 2.89
CA THR A 98 10.31 -0.87 1.44
C THR A 98 8.85 -0.66 1.07
N VAL A 99 7.92 -1.37 1.73
CA VAL A 99 6.47 -1.17 1.52
C VAL A 99 6.08 0.27 1.77
N ARG A 100 6.54 0.87 2.87
CA ARG A 100 6.26 2.27 3.21
C ARG A 100 6.76 3.23 2.11
N GLN A 101 7.99 3.03 1.63
CA GLN A 101 8.58 3.88 0.58
C GLN A 101 7.79 3.77 -0.74
N GLU A 102 7.42 2.56 -1.15
CA GLU A 102 6.63 2.36 -2.37
C GLU A 102 5.21 2.91 -2.24
N LEU A 103 4.56 2.78 -1.08
CA LEU A 103 3.27 3.42 -0.82
C LEU A 103 3.38 4.94 -0.93
N GLN A 104 4.43 5.54 -0.37
CA GLN A 104 4.69 6.99 -0.49
C GLN A 104 4.94 7.41 -1.94
N ARG A 105 5.69 6.61 -2.72
CA ARG A 105 5.95 6.87 -4.13
C ARG A 105 4.68 6.81 -4.98
N LEU A 106 3.81 5.83 -4.72
CA LEU A 106 2.52 5.69 -5.39
C LEU A 106 1.53 6.79 -4.98
N ALA A 107 1.71 7.39 -3.80
CA ALA A 107 0.84 8.38 -3.23
C ALA A 107 1.33 9.85 -3.40
N ALA A 108 2.47 10.04 -4.05
CA ALA A 108 3.03 11.34 -4.42
C ALA A 108 2.26 11.95 -5.61
#